data_AF-A0A0F4QU53-F1
#
_entry.id   AF-A0A0F4QU53-F1
#
_cell.length_a   1.000
_cell.length_b   1.000
_cell.length_c   1.000
_cell.angle_alpha   90.00
_cell.angle_beta   90.00
_cell.angle_gamma   90.00
#
_symmetry.space_group_name_H-M   'P 1'
#
loop_
_entity.id
_entity.type
_entity.pdbx_description
1 polymer ?
#
loop_
_entity_poly.entity_id
_entity_poly.type
_entity_poly.pdbx_seq_one_letter_code
_entity_poly.pdbx_strand_id
1 'polypeptide(L)'
;MRNTVIKNIESRFQSILDIMENIETKLLTQQLDIAKSKSVGEHMWCIVGARESYSRSLCKGVWDGFSCSLESDDNLEEIINALNSSKMLFEQSIKAVDNWTQARDELLVSLLEYETMHEGQLIRHIYGLGYKLPDSTKWA
;
A
#
# COMPACT_ATOMS: atom_id res chain seq x y z
N MET A 1 10.04 2.53 -19.45
CA MET A 1 9.82 1.71 -18.24
C MET A 1 9.20 2.50 -17.10
N ARG A 2 9.72 3.68 -16.70
CA ARG A 2 9.16 4.50 -15.60
C ARG A 2 7.64 4.65 -15.61
N ASN A 3 7.06 5.13 -16.72
CA ASN A 3 5.61 5.32 -16.81
C ASN A 3 4.82 4.02 -16.60
N THR A 4 5.37 2.87 -17.01
CA THR A 4 4.79 1.56 -16.76
C THR A 4 4.85 1.19 -15.28
N VAL A 5 5.97 1.47 -14.62
CA VAL A 5 6.13 1.25 -13.18
C VAL A 5 5.14 2.11 -12.39
N ILE A 6 5.05 3.41 -12.69
CA ILE A 6 4.10 4.34 -12.04
C ILE A 6 2.66 3.86 -12.23
N LYS A 7 2.26 3.54 -13.47
CA LYS A 7 0.92 3.00 -13.76
C LYS A 7 0.63 1.72 -12.97
N ASN A 8 1.62 0.84 -12.82
CA ASN A 8 1.44 -0.40 -12.06
C ASN A 8 1.30 -0.11 -10.57
N ILE A 9 2.09 0.81 -10.00
CA ILE A 9 1.94 1.27 -8.60
C ILE A 9 0.52 1.80 -8.37
N GLU A 10 0.04 2.71 -9.23
CA GLU A 10 -1.31 3.27 -9.14
C GLU A 10 -2.40 2.20 -9.23
N SER A 11 -2.20 1.20 -10.09
CA SER A 11 -3.11 0.05 -10.18
C SER A 11 -3.13 -0.80 -8.90
N ARG A 12 -2.00 -0.96 -8.21
CA ARG A 12 -1.94 -1.66 -6.92
C ARG A 12 -2.60 -0.83 -5.82
N PHE A 13 -2.37 0.49 -5.82
CA PHE A 13 -3.03 1.39 -4.88
C PHE A 13 -4.55 1.26 -4.95
N GLN A 14 -5.10 1.25 -6.18
CA GLN A 14 -6.53 1.10 -6.39
C GLN A 14 -7.03 -0.29 -5.95
N SER A 15 -6.32 -1.36 -6.31
CA SER A 15 -6.72 -2.73 -5.94
C SER A 15 -6.78 -2.92 -4.42
N ILE A 16 -5.81 -2.39 -3.68
CA ILE A 16 -5.81 -2.45 -2.20
C ILE A 16 -6.95 -1.62 -1.63
N LEU A 17 -7.20 -0.41 -2.18
CA LEU A 17 -8.33 0.41 -1.75
C LEU A 17 -9.67 -0.30 -1.99
N ASP A 18 -9.87 -0.87 -3.17
CA ASP A 18 -11.07 -1.63 -3.53
C ASP A 18 -11.31 -2.81 -2.56
N ILE A 19 -10.25 -3.52 -2.15
CA ILE A 19 -10.35 -4.57 -1.14
C ILE A 19 -10.89 -3.96 0.17
N MET A 20 -10.26 -2.90 0.67
CA MET A 20 -10.61 -2.31 1.96
C MET A 20 -12.02 -1.72 1.98
N GLU A 21 -12.48 -1.12 0.89
CA GLU A 21 -13.84 -0.60 0.76
C GLU A 21 -14.92 -1.70 0.80
N ASN A 22 -14.55 -2.96 0.56
CA ASN A 22 -15.48 -4.08 0.43
C ASN A 22 -15.33 -5.16 1.52
N ILE A 23 -14.42 -5.01 2.47
CA ILE A 23 -14.34 -5.94 3.62
C ILE A 23 -15.28 -5.52 4.76
N GLU A 24 -15.65 -6.49 5.59
CA GLU A 24 -16.31 -6.17 6.86
C GLU A 24 -15.28 -5.66 7.89
N THR A 25 -15.62 -4.63 8.67
CA THR A 25 -14.73 -4.02 9.67
C THR A 25 -14.13 -5.04 10.65
N LYS A 26 -14.87 -6.10 10.99
CA LYS A 26 -14.41 -7.17 11.89
C LYS A 26 -13.20 -7.95 11.36
N LEU A 27 -12.88 -7.87 10.06
CA LEU A 27 -11.68 -8.51 9.50
C LEU A 27 -10.41 -7.79 9.89
N LEU A 28 -10.47 -6.48 10.19
CA LEU A 28 -9.28 -5.67 10.47
C LEU A 28 -8.43 -6.25 11.61
N THR A 29 -9.08 -6.76 12.64
CA THR A 29 -8.41 -7.32 13.83
C THR A 29 -8.19 -8.83 13.76
N GLN A 30 -8.63 -9.50 12.69
CA GLN A 30 -8.43 -10.95 12.53
C GLN A 30 -7.01 -11.25 12.06
N GLN A 31 -6.46 -12.33 12.61
CA GLN A 31 -5.15 -12.87 12.29
C GLN A 31 -5.29 -14.34 11.87
N LEU A 32 -4.41 -14.81 11.00
CA LEU A 32 -4.26 -16.24 10.77
C LEU A 32 -3.74 -16.92 12.04
N ASP A 33 -4.18 -18.15 12.28
CA ASP A 33 -3.69 -18.99 13.39
C ASP A 33 -2.29 -19.54 13.10
N ILE A 34 -1.32 -18.64 12.98
CA ILE A 34 0.10 -18.91 12.79
C ILE A 34 0.92 -17.90 13.61
N ALA A 35 2.09 -18.33 14.03
CA ALA A 35 2.96 -17.49 14.84
C ALA A 35 3.33 -16.19 14.11
N LYS A 36 3.11 -15.06 14.80
CA LYS A 36 3.45 -13.71 14.32
C LYS A 36 2.75 -13.31 13.01
N SER A 37 1.54 -13.82 12.77
CA SER A 37 0.68 -13.26 11.73
C SER A 37 0.36 -11.81 12.06
N LYS A 38 0.44 -10.94 11.06
CA LYS A 38 -0.21 -9.63 11.12
C LYS A 38 -1.73 -9.82 11.08
N SER A 39 -2.46 -8.83 11.56
CA SER A 39 -3.88 -8.63 11.30
C SER A 39 -4.06 -7.98 9.93
N VAL A 40 -5.28 -8.01 9.38
CA VAL A 40 -5.59 -7.31 8.12
C VAL A 40 -5.29 -5.81 8.24
N GLY A 41 -5.61 -5.22 9.39
CA GLY A 41 -5.31 -3.82 9.72
C GLY A 41 -3.81 -3.51 9.75
N GLU A 42 -3.02 -4.37 10.39
CA GLU A 42 -1.56 -4.19 10.52
C GLU A 42 -0.86 -4.16 9.13
N HIS A 43 -1.43 -4.81 8.11
CA HIS A 43 -0.95 -4.66 6.74
C HIS A 43 -1.11 -3.22 6.23
N MET A 44 -2.20 -2.52 6.59
CA MET A 44 -2.50 -1.17 6.12
C MET A 44 -1.53 -0.15 6.69
N TRP A 45 -1.14 -0.28 7.97
CA TRP A 45 -0.08 0.54 8.55
C TRP A 45 1.23 0.44 7.77
N CYS A 46 1.59 -0.77 7.35
CA CYS A 46 2.79 -1.01 6.56
C CYS A 46 2.69 -0.36 5.16
N ILE A 47 1.56 -0.54 4.49
CA ILE A 47 1.29 -0.02 3.14
C ILE A 47 1.27 1.51 3.14
N VAL A 48 0.47 2.13 4.01
CA VAL A 48 0.38 3.59 4.14
C VAL A 48 1.77 4.17 4.43
N GLY A 49 2.47 3.62 5.43
CA GLY A 49 3.79 4.11 5.79
C GLY A 49 4.82 3.98 4.66
N ALA A 50 4.77 2.89 3.89
CA ALA A 50 5.62 2.76 2.71
C ALA A 50 5.30 3.84 1.67
N ARG A 51 4.04 4.04 1.31
CA ARG A 51 3.64 5.07 0.33
C ARG A 51 4.12 6.46 0.73
N GLU A 52 3.95 6.83 1.99
CA GLU A 52 4.38 8.13 2.52
C GLU A 52 5.91 8.26 2.51
N SER A 53 6.60 7.23 2.97
CA SER A 53 8.07 7.20 3.06
C SER A 53 8.72 7.25 1.67
N TYR A 54 8.20 6.48 0.71
CA TYR A 54 8.69 6.50 -0.66
C TYR A 54 8.35 7.82 -1.37
N SER A 55 7.18 8.41 -1.12
CA SER A 55 6.82 9.73 -1.67
C SER A 55 7.81 10.81 -1.22
N ARG A 56 8.11 10.86 0.08
CA ARG A 56 9.13 11.75 0.63
C ARG A 56 10.53 11.47 0.06
N SER A 57 10.89 10.19 -0.04
CA SER A 57 12.18 9.75 -0.59
C SER A 57 12.33 10.13 -2.07
N LEU A 58 11.25 10.07 -2.86
CA LEU A 58 11.23 10.50 -4.26
C LEU A 58 11.55 12.00 -4.39
N CYS A 59 10.93 12.84 -3.55
CA CYS A 59 11.23 14.26 -3.53
C CYS A 59 12.72 14.51 -3.18
N LYS A 60 13.25 13.84 -2.15
CA LYS A 60 14.65 13.98 -1.75
C LYS A 60 15.65 13.34 -2.72
N GLY A 61 15.22 12.36 -3.51
CA GLY A 61 16.08 11.59 -4.42
C GLY A 61 16.91 10.50 -3.75
N VAL A 62 16.60 10.17 -2.49
CA VAL A 62 17.27 9.15 -1.67
C VAL A 62 16.30 8.63 -0.61
N TRP A 63 16.50 7.39 -0.15
CA TRP A 63 15.72 6.84 0.96
C TRP A 63 15.82 7.71 2.22
N ASP A 64 14.68 8.09 2.76
CA ASP A 64 14.56 9.04 3.87
C ASP A 64 13.81 8.45 5.08
N GLY A 65 14.05 7.17 5.35
CA GLY A 65 13.51 6.47 6.50
C GLY A 65 12.00 6.18 6.42
N PHE A 66 11.55 5.31 7.32
CA PHE A 66 10.14 4.92 7.41
C PHE A 66 9.37 5.87 8.33
N SER A 67 8.16 6.25 7.92
CA SER A 67 7.18 7.01 8.69
C SER A 67 5.78 6.60 8.25
N CYS A 68 4.83 6.55 9.17
CA CYS A 68 3.44 6.24 8.88
C CYS A 68 2.54 7.19 9.68
N SER A 69 1.58 7.82 9.01
CA SER A 69 0.58 8.69 9.63
C SER A 69 -0.62 7.93 10.22
N LEU A 70 -0.80 6.65 9.88
CA LEU A 70 -1.90 5.84 10.39
C LEU A 70 -1.66 5.49 11.86
N GLU A 71 -2.56 5.91 12.75
CA GLU A 71 -2.45 5.69 14.19
C GLU A 71 -3.26 4.48 14.66
N SER A 72 -4.40 4.21 14.01
CA SER A 72 -5.24 3.03 14.26
C SER A 72 -5.25 2.07 13.07
N ASP A 73 -5.14 0.78 13.38
CA ASP A 73 -5.27 -0.32 12.42
C ASP A 73 -6.60 -1.10 12.58
N ASP A 74 -7.49 -0.66 13.46
CA ASP A 74 -8.81 -1.25 13.71
C ASP A 74 -9.98 -0.35 13.28
N ASN A 75 -9.69 0.86 12.79
CA ASN A 75 -10.67 1.80 12.25
C ASN A 75 -10.67 1.82 10.71
N LEU A 76 -11.72 1.24 10.11
CA LEU A 76 -11.82 1.12 8.65
C LEU A 76 -11.87 2.48 7.93
N GLU A 77 -12.58 3.46 8.50
CA GLU A 77 -12.70 4.79 7.90
C GLU A 77 -11.36 5.52 7.89
N GLU A 78 -10.63 5.45 9.00
CA GLU A 78 -9.29 6.02 9.13
C GLU A 78 -8.31 5.40 8.14
N ILE A 79 -8.33 4.07 8.01
CA ILE A 79 -7.53 3.32 7.04
C ILE A 79 -7.83 3.76 5.60
N ILE A 80 -9.10 3.82 5.21
CA ILE A 80 -9.50 4.23 3.86
C ILE A 80 -9.05 5.67 3.58
N ASN A 81 -9.21 6.58 4.54
CA ASN A 81 -8.74 7.95 4.44
C ASN A 81 -7.22 8.04 4.29
N ALA A 82 -6.46 7.22 5.03
CA ALA A 82 -5.00 7.17 4.94
C ALA A 82 -4.52 6.57 3.61
N LEU A 83 -5.19 5.53 3.09
CA LEU A 83 -4.88 4.96 1.77
C LEU A 83 -5.10 5.97 0.64
N ASN A 84 -6.20 6.72 0.69
CA ASN A 84 -6.49 7.80 -0.26
C ASN A 84 -5.48 8.95 -0.14
N SER A 85 -5.18 9.39 1.08
CA SER A 85 -4.24 10.48 1.33
C SER A 85 -2.82 10.13 0.88
N SER A 86 -2.36 8.91 1.17
CA SER A 86 -1.05 8.42 0.75
C SER A 86 -0.94 8.23 -0.77
N LYS A 87 -2.03 7.82 -1.45
CA LYS A 87 -2.12 7.82 -2.92
C LYS A 87 -1.97 9.23 -3.50
N MET A 88 -2.73 10.20 -2.99
CA MET A 88 -2.63 11.60 -3.45
C MET A 88 -1.22 12.17 -3.21
N LEU A 89 -0.62 11.87 -2.06
CA LEU A 89 0.75 12.30 -1.74
C LEU A 89 1.77 11.76 -2.74
N PHE A 90 1.65 10.48 -3.11
CA PHE A 90 2.50 9.88 -4.14
C PHE A 90 2.32 10.58 -5.49
N GLU A 91 1.08 10.76 -5.96
CA GLU A 91 0.79 11.46 -7.22
C GLU A 91 1.37 12.88 -7.25
N GLN A 92 1.28 13.61 -6.13
CA GLN A 92 1.89 14.94 -5.99
C GLN A 92 3.41 14.87 -6.03
N SER A 93 4.01 13.88 -5.37
CA SER A 93 5.46 13.69 -5.31
C SER A 93 6.02 13.37 -6.69
N ILE A 94 5.35 12.54 -7.49
CA ILE A 94 5.72 12.27 -8.89
C ILE A 94 5.72 13.57 -9.73
N LYS A 95 4.69 14.40 -9.57
CA LYS A 95 4.56 15.69 -10.29
C LYS A 95 5.61 16.72 -9.87
N ALA A 96 6.08 16.65 -8.63
CA ALA A 96 7.07 17.57 -8.07
C ALA A 96 8.53 17.21 -8.42
N VAL A 97 8.79 16.03 -9.01
CA VAL A 97 10.14 15.63 -9.42
C VAL A 97 10.48 16.22 -10.79
N ASP A 98 11.30 17.27 -10.80
CA ASP A 98 11.80 17.89 -12.03
C ASP A 98 12.95 17.10 -12.67
N ASN A 99 13.84 16.53 -11.85
CA ASN A 99 15.03 15.80 -12.31
C ASN A 99 14.95 14.32 -11.95
N TRP A 100 14.63 13.50 -12.94
CA TRP A 100 14.60 12.05 -12.78
C TRP A 100 16.00 11.44 -12.87
N THR A 101 16.41 10.77 -11.79
CA THR A 101 17.69 10.07 -11.68
C THR A 101 17.47 8.56 -11.55
N GLN A 102 18.52 7.77 -11.75
CA GLN A 102 18.47 6.33 -11.53
C GLN A 102 18.05 5.98 -10.10
N ALA A 103 18.55 6.68 -9.08
CA ALA A 103 18.15 6.46 -7.68
C ALA A 103 16.63 6.65 -7.46
N ARG A 104 16.00 7.60 -8.15
CA ARG A 104 14.54 7.78 -8.11
C ARG A 104 13.80 6.67 -8.84
N ASP A 105 14.34 6.18 -9.95
CA ASP A 105 13.77 5.02 -10.63
C ASP A 105 13.85 3.76 -9.77
N GLU A 106 14.95 3.56 -9.05
CA GLU A 106 15.12 2.46 -8.09
C GLU A 106 14.10 2.56 -6.95
N LEU A 107 13.87 3.76 -6.41
CA LEU A 107 12.81 3.98 -5.41
C LEU A 107 11.41 3.61 -5.93
N LEU A 108 11.09 3.92 -7.19
CA LEU A 108 9.81 3.51 -7.79
C LEU A 108 9.71 1.99 -7.93
N VAL A 109 10.77 1.33 -8.37
CA VAL A 109 10.80 -0.14 -8.47
C VAL A 109 10.62 -0.77 -7.10
N SER A 110 11.34 -0.31 -6.08
CA SER A 110 11.20 -0.83 -4.72
C SER A 110 9.80 -0.61 -4.14
N LEU A 111 9.16 0.52 -4.42
CA LEU A 111 7.75 0.73 -4.02
C LEU A 111 6.81 -0.24 -4.74
N LEU A 112 6.99 -0.46 -6.04
CA LEU A 112 6.18 -1.42 -6.80
C LEU A 112 6.32 -2.86 -6.25
N GLU A 113 7.54 -3.28 -5.95
CA GLU A 113 7.82 -4.59 -5.33
C GLU A 113 7.14 -4.70 -3.97
N TYR A 114 7.22 -3.65 -3.15
CA TYR A 114 6.60 -3.60 -1.84
C TYR A 114 5.07 -3.73 -1.91
N GLU A 115 4.43 -2.93 -2.76
CA GLU A 115 2.97 -2.98 -2.97
C GLU A 115 2.53 -4.35 -3.49
N THR A 116 3.26 -4.92 -4.45
CA THR A 116 2.94 -6.24 -5.02
C THR A 116 3.05 -7.35 -3.98
N MET A 117 4.11 -7.32 -3.15
CA MET A 117 4.30 -8.27 -2.06
C MET A 117 3.16 -8.16 -1.04
N HIS A 118 2.81 -6.94 -0.61
CA HIS A 118 1.77 -6.71 0.39
C HIS A 118 0.37 -7.03 -0.14
N GLU A 119 0.06 -6.71 -1.39
CA GLU A 119 -1.20 -7.11 -2.05
C GLU A 119 -1.34 -8.64 -2.07
N GLY A 120 -0.29 -9.36 -2.49
CA GLY A 120 -0.31 -10.82 -2.49
C GLY A 120 -0.50 -11.44 -1.10
N GLN A 121 0.15 -10.86 -0.08
CA GLN A 121 -0.03 -11.28 1.32
C GLN A 121 -1.45 -11.01 1.81
N LEU A 122 -2.01 -9.82 1.53
CA LEU A 122 -3.36 -9.44 1.90
C LEU A 122 -4.41 -10.36 1.29
N ILE A 123 -4.30 -10.63 -0.02
CA ILE A 123 -5.16 -11.57 -0.74
C ILE A 123 -5.13 -12.93 -0.04
N ARG A 124 -3.93 -13.48 0.20
CA ARG A 124 -3.79 -14.80 0.85
C ARG A 124 -4.29 -14.80 2.29
N HIS A 125 -4.13 -13.71 3.01
CA HIS A 125 -4.62 -13.57 4.38
C HIS A 125 -6.16 -13.61 4.41
N ILE A 126 -6.83 -12.79 3.59
CA ILE A 126 -8.30 -12.75 3.51
C ILE A 126 -8.86 -14.14 3.12
N TYR A 127 -8.22 -14.80 2.14
CA TYR A 127 -8.59 -16.18 1.77
C TYR A 127 -8.34 -17.19 2.89
N GLY A 128 -7.23 -17.08 3.61
CA GLY A 128 -6.89 -17.96 4.73
C GLY A 128 -7.87 -17.83 5.90
N LEU A 129 -8.48 -16.67 6.07
CA LEU A 129 -9.57 -16.42 7.02
C LEU A 129 -10.94 -16.92 6.52
N GLY A 130 -11.02 -17.48 5.31
CA GLY A 130 -12.25 -18.03 4.73
C GLY A 130 -13.17 -17.01 4.05
N TYR A 131 -12.69 -15.78 3.82
CA TYR A 131 -13.47 -14.74 3.15
C TYR A 131 -13.18 -14.70 1.65
N LYS A 132 -14.12 -14.10 0.91
CA LYS A 132 -13.97 -13.84 -0.53
C LYS A 132 -13.40 -12.45 -0.75
N LEU A 133 -12.63 -12.29 -1.82
CA LEU A 133 -12.25 -10.98 -2.33
C LEU A 133 -13.32 -10.43 -3.28
N PRO A 134 -13.36 -9.11 -3.48
CA PRO A 134 -14.14 -8.50 -4.56
C PRO A 134 -13.76 -9.07 -5.94
N ASP A 135 -14.75 -9.19 -6.83
CA ASP A 135 -14.51 -9.64 -8.22
C ASP A 135 -13.63 -8.64 -8.99
N SER A 136 -13.59 -7.37 -8.56
CA SER A 136 -12.72 -6.34 -9.12
C SER A 136 -11.25 -6.53 -8.76
N THR A 137 -10.93 -7.35 -7.75
CA THR A 137 -9.55 -7.53 -7.29
C THR A 137 -8.70 -8.16 -8.38
N LYS A 138 -7.69 -7.40 -8.83
CA LYS A 138 -6.71 -7.89 -9.78
C LYS A 138 -5.69 -8.75 -9.05
N TRP A 139 -5.77 -10.06 -9.25
CA TRP A 139 -4.75 -11.01 -8.81
C TRP A 139 -3.41 -10.63 -9.44
N ALA A 140 -2.42 -10.38 -8.57
CA ALA A 140 -1.13 -9.74 -8.84
C ALA A 140 -0.60 -9.90 -10.27
#